data_AF-H9GKT7-F1
#
_entry.id   AF-H9GKT7-F1
#
_cell.length_a   1.000
_cell.length_b   1.000
_cell.length_c   1.000
_cell.angle_alpha   90.00
_cell.angle_beta   90.00
_cell.angle_gamma   90.00
#
_symmetry.space_group_name_H-M   'P 1'
#
loop_
_entity.id
_entity.type
_entity.pdbx_description
1 polymer ?
#
loop_
_entity_poly.entity_id
_entity_poly.type
_entity_poly.pdbx_seq_one_letter_code
_entity_poly.pdbx_strand_id
1 'polypeptide(L)'
;MEERRRTWKALQKEAVVAAFREFMGSERIQNPAAVETELQQMRKEQLALTEERRALLWSLSDLLPLPPSKAKVNEWYESLVALNKRIDTHNVQFMMRIRIQYEKICQECLSKVQEAKQKLLKMKVCTEEEAERVVNPDFFQWVGRLQSCFEAEVEKMDSDLERLAKHTEVNCRHLSQFFQEALILRDTHRQRLLRLEEELHARMNEGRLKHESLNKVEGREGGRERKTEGMPMLFCTSLSISTVKYLPHSGTFCTGFYELVSCFNIVCFMSILSIVLLIIEVLLV
;
A
#
# COMPACT_ATOMS: atom_id res chain seq x y z
N MET A 1 -21.58 -46.48 50.95
CA MET A 1 -22.44 -46.13 49.79
C MET A 1 -22.34 -44.64 49.47
N GLU A 2 -22.40 -43.77 50.48
CA GLU A 2 -22.34 -42.31 50.31
C GLU A 2 -21.03 -41.81 49.69
N GLU A 3 -19.89 -42.35 50.13
CA GLU A 3 -18.57 -41.97 49.61
C GLU A 3 -18.40 -42.32 48.13
N ARG A 4 -18.80 -43.53 47.73
CA ARG A 4 -18.82 -43.95 46.31
C ARG A 4 -19.68 -43.02 45.44
N ARG A 5 -20.82 -42.56 45.96
CA ARG A 5 -21.69 -41.60 45.25
C ARG A 5 -21.02 -40.23 45.10
N ARG A 6 -20.33 -39.74 46.12
CA ARG A 6 -19.57 -38.48 46.07
C ARG A 6 -18.41 -38.56 45.08
N THR A 7 -17.62 -39.64 45.11
CA THR A 7 -16.51 -39.87 44.18
C THR A 7 -17.02 -39.94 42.73
N TRP A 8 -18.12 -40.66 42.48
CA TRP A 8 -18.71 -40.72 41.14
C TRP A 8 -19.15 -39.33 40.65
N LYS A 9 -19.82 -38.53 41.49
CA LYS A 9 -20.21 -37.16 41.12
C LYS A 9 -19.01 -36.26 40.80
N ALA A 10 -17.92 -36.37 41.57
CA ALA A 10 -16.69 -35.62 41.33
C ALA A 10 -16.04 -36.01 39.98
N LEU A 11 -15.97 -37.31 39.67
CA LEU A 11 -15.46 -37.81 38.39
C LEU A 11 -16.27 -37.30 37.20
N GLN A 12 -17.60 -37.22 37.32
CA GLN A 12 -18.45 -36.68 36.25
C GLN A 12 -18.22 -35.18 36.01
N LYS A 13 -18.03 -34.41 37.08
CA LYS A 13 -17.71 -32.97 36.99
C LYS A 13 -16.37 -32.78 36.28
N GLU A 14 -15.34 -33.50 36.71
CA GLU A 14 -14.00 -33.44 36.11
C GLU A 14 -14.04 -33.85 34.63
N ALA A 15 -14.77 -34.90 34.27
CA ALA A 15 -14.91 -35.33 32.88
C ALA A 15 -15.54 -34.25 31.97
N VAL A 16 -16.50 -33.46 32.48
CA VAL A 16 -17.10 -32.35 31.73
C VAL A 16 -16.10 -31.20 31.57
N VAL A 17 -15.35 -30.87 32.61
CA VAL A 17 -14.30 -29.84 32.57
C VAL A 17 -13.20 -30.22 31.58
N ALA A 18 -12.72 -31.47 31.64
CA ALA A 18 -11.70 -31.99 30.73
C ALA A 18 -12.15 -31.96 29.27
N ALA A 19 -13.39 -32.39 28.99
CA ALA A 19 -13.94 -32.36 27.63
C ALA A 19 -14.08 -30.93 27.08
N PHE A 20 -14.46 -29.97 27.93
CA PHE A 20 -14.53 -28.57 27.51
C PHE A 20 -13.14 -27.98 27.25
N ARG A 21 -12.15 -28.31 28.09
CA ARG A 21 -10.75 -27.92 27.89
C ARG A 21 -10.19 -28.45 26.57
N GLU A 22 -10.44 -29.72 26.26
CA GLU A 22 -10.04 -30.34 24.98
C GLU A 22 -10.70 -29.65 23.79
N PHE A 23 -12.01 -29.36 23.88
CA PHE A 23 -12.72 -28.59 22.87
C PHE A 23 -12.10 -27.21 22.64
N MET A 24 -11.83 -26.46 23.71
CA MET A 24 -11.19 -25.14 23.62
C MET A 24 -9.79 -25.23 23.00
N GLY A 25 -9.04 -26.29 23.28
CA GLY A 25 -7.71 -26.52 22.72
C GLY A 25 -7.69 -27.07 21.28
N SER A 26 -8.85 -27.31 20.68
CA SER A 26 -8.92 -27.87 19.33
C SER A 26 -8.49 -26.85 18.26
N GLU A 27 -7.90 -27.35 17.18
CA GLU A 27 -7.43 -26.51 16.05
C GLU A 27 -8.56 -25.66 15.46
N ARG A 28 -9.78 -26.18 15.39
CA ARG A 28 -10.95 -25.44 14.89
C ARG A 28 -11.23 -24.17 15.70
N ILE A 29 -10.98 -24.20 17.00
CA ILE A 29 -11.22 -23.07 17.91
C ILE A 29 -10.00 -22.15 17.95
N GLN A 30 -8.79 -22.70 18.00
CA GLN A 30 -7.56 -21.91 18.09
C GLN A 30 -7.16 -21.28 16.75
N ASN A 31 -7.34 -22.00 15.63
CA ASN A 31 -6.97 -21.60 14.28
C ASN A 31 -8.14 -21.83 13.30
N PRO A 32 -9.18 -20.97 13.33
CA PRO A 32 -10.37 -21.18 12.53
C PRO A 32 -10.09 -21.12 11.02
N ALA A 33 -10.28 -22.23 10.30
CA ALA A 33 -10.03 -22.30 8.85
C ALA A 33 -10.83 -21.28 8.02
N ALA A 34 -11.99 -20.86 8.51
CA ALA A 34 -12.80 -19.81 7.88
C ALA A 34 -12.09 -18.45 7.91
N VAL A 35 -11.35 -18.13 8.98
CA VAL A 35 -10.55 -16.90 9.07
C VAL A 35 -9.39 -16.95 8.09
N GLU A 36 -8.68 -18.08 8.02
CA GLU A 36 -7.58 -18.26 7.06
C GLU A 36 -8.06 -18.09 5.61
N THR A 37 -9.27 -18.61 5.30
CA THR A 37 -9.88 -18.45 3.98
C THR A 37 -10.15 -16.97 3.65
N GLU A 38 -10.68 -16.20 4.60
CA GLU A 38 -10.89 -14.75 4.42
C GLU A 38 -9.56 -14.00 4.24
N LEU A 39 -8.52 -14.36 5.01
CA LEU A 39 -7.18 -13.77 4.89
C LEU A 39 -6.52 -14.06 3.54
N GLN A 40 -6.66 -15.29 3.02
CA GLN A 40 -6.15 -15.66 1.71
C GLN A 40 -6.86 -14.91 0.58
N GLN A 41 -8.19 -14.78 0.69
CA GLN A 41 -8.98 -14.06 -0.29
C GLN A 41 -8.66 -12.55 -0.26
N MET A 42 -8.54 -11.95 0.94
CA MET A 42 -8.10 -10.57 1.11
C MET A 42 -6.76 -10.33 0.41
N ARG A 43 -5.77 -11.20 0.63
CA ARG A 43 -4.44 -11.10 0.01
C ARG A 43 -4.51 -11.16 -1.51
N LYS A 44 -5.28 -12.10 -2.05
CA LYS A 44 -5.43 -12.28 -3.49
C LYS A 44 -6.01 -11.03 -4.15
N GLU A 45 -7.04 -10.44 -3.55
CA GLU A 45 -7.69 -9.25 -4.08
C GLU A 45 -6.81 -7.99 -3.88
N GLN A 46 -6.13 -7.86 -2.75
CA GLN A 46 -5.18 -6.79 -2.51
C GLN A 46 -4.01 -6.81 -3.50
N LEU A 47 -3.54 -7.99 -3.92
CA LEU A 47 -2.52 -8.09 -4.96
C LEU A 47 -3.00 -7.46 -6.27
N ALA A 48 -4.22 -7.76 -6.69
CA ALA A 48 -4.79 -7.17 -7.90
C ALA A 48 -4.90 -5.64 -7.79
N LEU A 49 -5.41 -5.12 -6.67
CA LEU A 49 -5.50 -3.68 -6.41
C LEU A 49 -4.11 -3.02 -6.34
N THR A 50 -3.11 -3.73 -5.83
CA THR A 50 -1.73 -3.25 -5.77
C THR A 50 -1.12 -3.15 -7.16
N GLU A 51 -1.39 -4.11 -8.05
CA GLU A 51 -0.95 -4.05 -9.44
C GLU A 51 -1.68 -2.94 -10.22
N GLU A 52 -2.99 -2.74 -10.00
CA GLU A 52 -3.71 -1.57 -10.55
C GLU A 52 -3.02 -0.27 -10.13
N ARG A 53 -2.65 -0.16 -8.84
CA ARG A 53 -1.99 1.04 -8.32
C ARG A 53 -0.59 1.21 -8.88
N ARG A 54 0.17 0.13 -9.01
CA ARG A 54 1.50 0.14 -9.61
C ARG A 54 1.41 0.64 -11.06
N ALA A 55 0.47 0.12 -11.84
CA ALA A 55 0.26 0.55 -13.22
C ALA A 55 -0.08 2.05 -13.30
N LEU A 56 -0.93 2.53 -12.39
CA LEU A 56 -1.27 3.96 -12.32
C LEU A 56 -0.07 4.83 -11.89
N LEU A 57 0.78 4.35 -10.97
CA LEU A 57 2.02 5.05 -10.65
C LEU A 57 2.95 5.11 -11.86
N TRP A 58 3.08 4.02 -12.62
CA TRP A 58 3.90 3.98 -13.83
C TRP A 58 3.35 4.83 -14.98
N SER A 59 2.04 4.98 -15.12
CA SER A 59 1.47 5.83 -16.18
C SER A 59 1.86 7.30 -16.04
N LEU A 60 2.35 7.71 -14.86
CA LEU A 60 2.94 9.02 -14.64
C LEU A 60 4.26 9.20 -15.42
N SER A 61 5.02 8.13 -15.62
CA SER A 61 6.22 8.14 -16.47
C SER A 61 5.87 8.34 -17.95
N ASP A 62 4.73 7.82 -18.42
CA ASP A 62 4.26 8.06 -19.79
C ASP A 62 3.90 9.53 -20.05
N LEU A 63 3.68 10.31 -18.99
CA LEU A 63 3.51 11.75 -19.09
C LEU A 63 4.84 12.48 -19.34
N LEU A 64 5.98 11.81 -19.31
CA LEU A 64 7.30 12.36 -19.63
C LEU A 64 7.80 11.81 -20.99
N PRO A 65 8.44 12.61 -21.86
CA PRO A 65 8.77 14.05 -21.74
C PRO A 65 7.69 14.97 -22.33
N LEU A 66 6.58 14.39 -22.80
CA LEU A 66 5.42 15.13 -23.32
C LEU A 66 4.99 16.19 -22.29
N PRO A 67 4.43 17.34 -22.68
CA PRO A 67 3.95 18.32 -21.70
C PRO A 67 2.75 17.73 -20.95
N PRO A 68 2.89 17.27 -19.69
CA PRO A 68 1.70 17.02 -18.90
C PRO A 68 1.08 18.40 -18.68
N SER A 69 -0.15 18.61 -19.13
CA SER A 69 -0.87 19.77 -18.64
C SER A 69 -1.12 19.58 -17.15
N LYS A 70 -1.20 20.67 -16.39
CA LYS A 70 -1.62 20.65 -14.98
C LYS A 70 -2.90 19.83 -14.77
N ALA A 71 -3.82 19.85 -15.75
CA ALA A 71 -5.03 19.05 -15.75
C ALA A 71 -4.76 17.54 -15.74
N LYS A 72 -3.82 17.04 -16.56
CA LYS A 72 -3.46 15.61 -16.62
C LYS A 72 -2.84 15.10 -15.31
N VAL A 73 -1.99 15.90 -14.67
CA VAL A 73 -1.40 15.53 -13.36
C VAL A 73 -2.47 15.50 -12.28
N ASN A 74 -3.41 16.45 -12.31
CA ASN A 74 -4.54 16.45 -11.37
C ASN A 74 -5.46 15.25 -11.57
N GLU A 75 -5.83 14.93 -12.82
CA GLU A 75 -6.65 13.76 -13.17
C GLU A 75 -5.97 12.45 -12.72
N TRP A 76 -4.67 12.32 -12.95
CA TRP A 76 -3.87 11.20 -12.46
C TRP A 76 -3.92 11.11 -10.92
N TYR A 77 -3.73 12.22 -10.21
CA TYR A 77 -3.76 12.25 -8.76
C TYR A 77 -5.14 11.92 -8.19
N GLU A 78 -6.21 12.44 -8.79
CA GLU A 78 -7.59 12.10 -8.42
C GLU A 78 -7.87 10.60 -8.61
N SER A 79 -7.40 10.01 -9.71
CA SER A 79 -7.48 8.58 -9.97
C SER A 79 -6.74 7.76 -8.90
N LEU A 80 -5.56 8.23 -8.48
CA LEU A 80 -4.75 7.58 -7.45
C LEU A 80 -5.43 7.65 -6.08
N VAL A 81 -5.99 8.80 -5.73
CA VAL A 81 -6.79 8.99 -4.50
C VAL A 81 -8.03 8.09 -4.51
N ALA A 82 -8.75 8.02 -5.63
CA ALA A 82 -9.91 7.14 -5.77
C ALA A 82 -9.55 5.66 -5.60
N LEU A 83 -8.42 5.23 -6.17
CA LEU A 83 -7.92 3.87 -6.02
C LEU A 83 -7.49 3.55 -4.59
N ASN A 84 -6.80 4.48 -3.91
CA ASN A 84 -6.45 4.31 -2.49
C ASN A 84 -7.72 4.16 -1.62
N LYS A 85 -8.77 4.95 -1.87
CA LYS A 85 -10.07 4.79 -1.19
C LYS A 85 -10.72 3.43 -1.47
N ARG A 86 -10.60 2.90 -2.69
CA ARG A 86 -11.08 1.54 -3.02
C ARG A 86 -10.33 0.48 -2.21
N ILE A 87 -9.01 0.62 -2.07
CA ILE A 87 -8.18 -0.26 -1.24
C ILE A 87 -8.62 -0.18 0.22
N ASP A 88 -8.82 1.02 0.77
CA ASP A 88 -9.24 1.18 2.16
C ASP A 88 -10.63 0.57 2.42
N THR A 89 -11.57 0.79 1.48
CA THR A 89 -12.91 0.19 1.56
C THR A 89 -12.86 -1.34 1.51
N HIS A 90 -12.02 -1.89 0.63
CA HIS A 90 -11.78 -3.33 0.52
C HIS A 90 -11.24 -3.90 1.84
N ASN A 91 -10.23 -3.25 2.42
CA ASN A 91 -9.63 -3.64 3.69
C ASN A 91 -10.66 -3.68 4.83
N VAL A 92 -11.47 -2.62 4.97
CA VAL A 92 -12.54 -2.54 5.98
C VAL A 92 -13.56 -3.67 5.82
N GLN A 93 -13.94 -4.01 4.58
CA GLN A 93 -14.87 -5.10 4.32
C GLN A 93 -14.32 -6.46 4.76
N PHE A 94 -13.05 -6.76 4.48
CA PHE A 94 -12.43 -8.01 4.92
C PHE A 94 -12.22 -8.06 6.43
N MET A 95 -11.83 -6.94 7.05
CA MET A 95 -11.76 -6.84 8.52
C MET A 95 -13.10 -7.17 9.17
N MET A 96 -14.21 -6.68 8.61
CA MET A 96 -15.55 -7.01 9.09
C MET A 96 -15.87 -8.50 8.94
N ARG A 97 -15.52 -9.13 7.81
CA ARG A 97 -15.73 -10.57 7.60
C ARG A 97 -14.93 -11.42 8.59
N ILE A 98 -13.66 -11.09 8.81
CA ILE A 98 -12.78 -11.77 9.77
C ILE A 98 -13.36 -11.65 11.19
N ARG A 99 -13.77 -10.44 11.61
CA ARG A 99 -14.45 -10.21 12.90
C ARG A 99 -15.68 -11.11 13.06
N ILE A 100 -16.51 -11.21 12.02
CA ILE A 100 -17.70 -12.09 12.02
C ILE A 100 -17.31 -13.56 12.18
N GLN A 101 -16.23 -14.03 11.56
CA GLN A 101 -15.80 -15.43 11.72
C GLN A 101 -15.32 -15.71 13.15
N TYR A 102 -14.53 -14.83 13.76
CA TYR A 102 -14.13 -14.96 15.16
C TYR A 102 -15.32 -14.92 16.11
N GLU A 103 -16.27 -14.01 15.89
CA GLU A 103 -17.51 -13.91 16.69
C GLU A 103 -18.32 -15.22 16.66
N LYS A 104 -18.43 -15.88 15.50
CA LYS A 104 -19.09 -17.19 15.40
C LYS A 104 -18.40 -18.25 16.26
N ILE A 105 -17.07 -18.25 16.33
CA ILE A 105 -16.31 -19.17 17.17
C ILE A 105 -16.59 -18.87 18.65
N CYS A 106 -16.59 -17.60 19.05
CA CYS A 106 -16.96 -17.20 20.42
C CYS A 106 -18.38 -17.67 20.79
N GLN A 107 -19.35 -17.51 19.88
CA GLN A 107 -20.73 -17.97 20.09
C GLN A 107 -20.85 -19.50 20.17
N GLU A 108 -20.06 -20.23 19.38
CA GLU A 108 -19.97 -21.70 19.49
C GLU A 108 -19.42 -22.10 20.86
N CYS A 109 -18.37 -21.44 21.34
CA CYS A 109 -17.81 -21.68 22.66
C CYS A 109 -18.85 -21.44 23.76
N LEU A 110 -19.58 -20.33 23.72
CA LEU A 110 -20.65 -20.02 24.67
C LEU A 110 -21.79 -21.04 24.62
N SER A 111 -22.16 -21.51 23.44
CA SER A 111 -23.13 -22.61 23.28
C SER A 111 -22.63 -23.89 23.95
N LYS A 112 -21.33 -24.19 23.81
CA LYS A 112 -20.70 -25.36 24.42
C LYS A 112 -20.64 -25.28 25.95
N VAL A 113 -20.45 -24.08 26.51
CA VAL A 113 -20.59 -23.82 27.96
C VAL A 113 -22.00 -24.21 28.42
N GLN A 114 -23.03 -23.80 27.69
CA GLN A 114 -24.41 -24.12 28.05
C GLN A 114 -24.72 -25.61 27.89
N GLU A 115 -24.21 -26.27 26.85
CA GLU A 115 -24.32 -27.73 26.72
C GLU A 115 -23.70 -28.47 27.90
N ALA A 116 -22.51 -28.04 28.36
CA ALA A 116 -21.86 -28.62 29.52
C ALA A 116 -22.68 -28.46 30.80
N LYS A 117 -23.25 -27.27 31.05
CA LYS A 117 -24.19 -27.01 32.15
C LYS A 117 -25.38 -27.98 32.08
N GLN A 118 -26.03 -28.06 30.91
CA GLN A 118 -27.18 -28.93 30.72
C GLN A 118 -26.86 -30.42 30.90
N LYS A 119 -25.67 -30.87 30.47
CA LYS A 119 -25.21 -32.25 30.68
C LYS A 119 -25.10 -32.58 32.17
N LEU A 120 -24.49 -31.70 32.96
CA LEU A 120 -24.36 -31.87 34.42
C LEU A 120 -25.72 -31.98 35.13
N LEU A 121 -26.69 -31.14 34.73
CA LEU A 121 -28.05 -31.15 35.27
C LEU A 121 -28.81 -32.44 34.90
N LYS A 122 -28.75 -32.85 33.63
CA LYS A 122 -29.41 -34.08 33.15
C LYS A 122 -28.90 -35.34 33.84
N MET A 123 -27.60 -35.40 34.15
CA MET A 123 -27.00 -36.51 34.89
C MET A 123 -27.34 -36.51 36.39
N LYS A 124 -28.08 -35.49 36.88
CA LYS A 124 -28.41 -35.28 38.31
C LYS A 124 -27.16 -35.29 39.22
N VAL A 125 -26.03 -34.84 38.67
CA VAL A 125 -24.75 -34.78 39.37
C VAL A 125 -24.70 -33.54 40.27
N CYS A 126 -25.33 -32.43 39.84
CA CYS A 126 -25.33 -31.12 40.49
C CYS A 126 -26.76 -30.59 40.67
N THR A 127 -26.97 -29.69 41.65
CA THR A 127 -28.08 -28.71 41.59
C THR A 127 -27.74 -27.61 40.58
N GLU A 128 -28.70 -26.73 40.29
CA GLU A 128 -28.47 -25.58 39.40
C GLU A 128 -27.36 -24.67 39.93
N GLU A 129 -27.34 -24.32 41.22
CA GLU A 129 -26.28 -23.48 41.79
C GLU A 129 -24.92 -24.17 41.83
N GLU A 130 -24.88 -25.50 41.96
CA GLU A 130 -23.64 -26.27 41.87
C GLU A 130 -23.12 -26.36 40.44
N ALA A 131 -23.99 -26.47 39.45
CA ALA A 131 -23.59 -26.45 38.04
C ALA A 131 -23.04 -25.07 37.65
N GLU A 132 -23.69 -24.00 38.10
CA GLU A 132 -23.21 -22.62 37.95
C GLU A 132 -21.79 -22.45 38.51
N ARG A 133 -21.53 -22.96 39.72
CA ARG A 133 -20.20 -22.86 40.36
C ARG A 133 -19.11 -23.67 39.66
N VAL A 134 -19.46 -24.78 39.02
CA VAL A 134 -18.49 -25.61 38.27
C VAL A 134 -18.18 -25.00 36.90
N VAL A 135 -19.18 -24.40 36.25
CA VAL A 135 -19.06 -23.90 34.87
C VAL A 135 -18.59 -22.44 34.83
N ASN A 136 -19.05 -21.58 35.75
CA ASN A 136 -18.83 -20.13 35.62
C ASN A 136 -17.36 -19.66 35.73
N PRO A 137 -16.56 -20.09 36.71
CA PRO A 137 -15.24 -19.50 36.90
C PRO A 137 -14.28 -19.84 35.77
N ASP A 138 -14.16 -21.13 35.43
CA ASP A 138 -13.11 -21.60 34.52
C ASP A 138 -13.52 -21.47 33.05
N PHE A 139 -14.79 -21.76 32.71
CA PHE A 139 -15.18 -21.84 31.30
C PHE A 139 -15.25 -20.44 30.69
N PHE A 140 -15.92 -19.51 31.36
CA PHE A 140 -15.98 -18.12 30.88
C PHE A 140 -14.61 -17.46 30.90
N GLN A 141 -13.71 -17.83 31.82
CA GLN A 141 -12.34 -17.35 31.77
C GLN A 141 -11.61 -17.86 30.52
N TRP A 142 -11.76 -19.12 30.12
CA TRP A 142 -11.15 -19.64 28.90
C TRP A 142 -11.75 -19.00 27.64
N VAL A 143 -13.08 -18.86 27.58
CA VAL A 143 -13.74 -18.18 26.46
C VAL A 143 -13.33 -16.70 26.38
N GLY A 144 -13.28 -15.99 27.50
CA GLY A 144 -12.85 -14.59 27.56
C GLY A 144 -11.40 -14.39 27.15
N ARG A 145 -10.49 -15.31 27.51
CA ARG A 145 -9.11 -15.28 27.01
C ARG A 145 -9.03 -15.46 25.50
N LEU A 146 -9.77 -16.42 24.95
CA LEU A 146 -9.84 -16.64 23.50
C LEU A 146 -10.36 -15.39 22.77
N GLN A 147 -11.47 -14.83 23.25
CA GLN A 147 -12.04 -13.61 22.71
C GLN A 147 -11.03 -12.45 22.74
N SER A 148 -10.34 -12.26 23.87
CA SER A 148 -9.32 -11.21 24.01
C SER A 148 -8.17 -11.38 23.01
N CYS A 149 -7.77 -12.64 22.74
CA CYS A 149 -6.76 -12.94 21.73
C CYS A 149 -7.24 -12.53 20.33
N PHE A 150 -8.45 -12.91 19.94
CA PHE A 150 -9.02 -12.54 18.64
C PHE A 150 -9.19 -11.02 18.48
N GLU A 151 -9.67 -10.34 19.51
CA GLU A 151 -9.80 -8.88 19.52
C GLU A 151 -8.44 -8.20 19.33
N ALA A 152 -7.40 -8.67 20.04
CA ALA A 152 -6.05 -8.13 19.91
C ALA A 152 -5.46 -8.35 18.51
N GLU A 153 -5.69 -9.51 17.89
CA GLU A 153 -5.24 -9.77 16.51
C GLU A 153 -5.93 -8.85 15.50
N VAL A 154 -7.25 -8.72 15.61
CA VAL A 154 -8.05 -7.86 14.76
C VAL A 154 -7.66 -6.40 14.91
N GLU A 155 -7.49 -5.91 16.14
CA GLU A 155 -7.08 -4.53 16.43
C GLU A 155 -5.70 -4.24 15.82
N LYS A 156 -4.76 -5.18 15.97
CA LYS A 156 -3.43 -5.04 15.40
C LYS A 156 -3.49 -4.92 13.87
N MET A 157 -4.27 -5.77 13.20
CA MET A 157 -4.45 -5.69 11.74
C MET A 157 -5.07 -4.36 11.33
N ASP A 158 -6.10 -3.89 12.05
CA ASP A 158 -6.79 -2.62 11.78
C ASP A 158 -5.82 -1.43 11.91
N SER A 159 -5.07 -1.38 13.00
CA SER A 159 -4.05 -0.34 13.26
C SER A 159 -2.96 -0.31 12.18
N ASP A 160 -2.49 -1.48 11.75
CA ASP A 160 -1.48 -1.59 10.70
C ASP A 160 -1.99 -1.11 9.34
N LEU A 161 -3.25 -1.42 9.00
CA LEU A 161 -3.91 -0.95 7.78
C LEU A 161 -4.15 0.56 7.82
N GLU A 162 -4.60 1.10 8.95
CA GLU A 162 -4.84 2.55 9.11
C GLU A 162 -3.52 3.34 8.97
N ARG A 163 -2.45 2.84 9.60
CA ARG A 163 -1.11 3.43 9.48
C ARG A 163 -0.61 3.39 8.03
N LEU A 164 -0.85 2.29 7.32
CA LEU A 164 -0.48 2.15 5.91
C LEU A 164 -1.26 3.11 5.01
N ALA A 165 -2.56 3.27 5.25
CA ALA A 165 -3.41 4.21 4.51
C ALA A 165 -2.92 5.65 4.69
N LYS A 166 -2.65 6.07 5.95
CA LYS A 166 -2.09 7.40 6.27
C LYS A 166 -0.75 7.65 5.57
N HIS A 167 0.16 6.68 5.64
CA HIS A 167 1.46 6.81 4.97
C HIS A 167 1.31 6.91 3.44
N THR A 168 0.44 6.09 2.86
CA THR A 168 0.15 6.11 1.43
C THR A 168 -0.43 7.47 1.00
N GLU A 169 -1.38 8.02 1.75
CA GLU A 169 -1.98 9.33 1.48
C GLU A 169 -0.92 10.44 1.47
N VAL A 170 -0.06 10.48 2.49
CA VAL A 170 1.05 11.46 2.57
C VAL A 170 2.00 11.34 1.38
N ASN A 171 2.40 10.12 1.03
CA ASN A 171 3.32 9.91 -0.10
C ASN A 171 2.70 10.29 -1.44
N CYS A 172 1.44 9.95 -1.68
CA CYS A 172 0.74 10.34 -2.92
C CYS A 172 0.63 11.88 -3.02
N ARG A 173 0.36 12.55 -1.90
CA ARG A 173 0.30 14.02 -1.82
C ARG A 173 1.64 14.65 -2.18
N HIS A 174 2.73 14.19 -1.56
CA HIS A 174 4.08 14.69 -1.85
C HIS A 174 4.47 14.46 -3.32
N LEU A 175 4.16 13.28 -3.87
CA LEU A 175 4.41 12.98 -5.28
C LEU A 175 3.66 13.95 -6.19
N SER A 176 2.38 14.19 -5.94
CA SER A 176 1.60 15.16 -6.71
C SER A 176 2.17 16.58 -6.62
N GLN A 177 2.58 17.01 -5.42
CA GLN A 177 3.19 18.34 -5.21
C GLN A 177 4.48 18.48 -6.01
N PHE A 178 5.36 17.49 -5.93
CA PHE A 178 6.60 17.45 -6.68
C PHE A 178 6.37 17.62 -8.20
N PHE A 179 5.41 16.87 -8.77
CA PHE A 179 5.09 16.99 -10.18
C PHE A 179 4.50 18.36 -10.54
N GLN A 180 3.64 18.92 -9.69
CA GLN A 180 3.09 20.26 -9.91
C GLN A 180 4.19 21.34 -9.88
N GLU A 181 5.15 21.24 -8.97
CA GLU A 181 6.29 22.15 -8.89
C GLU A 181 7.21 22.01 -10.11
N ALA A 182 7.50 20.78 -10.54
CA ALA A 182 8.28 20.51 -11.74
C ALA A 182 7.62 21.09 -13.01
N LEU A 183 6.30 21.02 -13.12
CA LEU A 183 5.54 21.66 -14.20
C LEU A 183 5.71 23.18 -14.20
N ILE A 184 5.58 23.83 -13.05
CA ILE A 184 5.75 25.29 -12.92
C ILE A 184 7.16 25.71 -13.33
N LEU A 185 8.17 24.97 -12.87
CA LEU A 185 9.57 25.23 -13.20
C LEU A 185 9.80 25.10 -14.71
N ARG A 186 9.32 24.00 -15.32
CA ARG A 186 9.40 23.78 -16.76
C ARG A 186 8.73 24.90 -17.57
N ASP A 187 7.52 25.30 -17.20
CA ASP A 187 6.78 26.36 -17.90
C ASP A 187 7.55 27.69 -17.84
N THR A 188 8.13 28.01 -16.68
CA THR A 188 9.00 29.18 -16.49
C THR A 188 10.23 29.13 -17.40
N HIS A 189 10.91 27.98 -17.46
CA HIS A 189 12.07 27.78 -18.34
C HIS A 189 11.69 27.87 -19.81
N ARG A 190 10.57 27.26 -20.22
CA ARG A 190 10.06 27.32 -21.59
C ARG A 190 9.78 28.77 -22.01
N GLN A 191 9.11 29.55 -21.16
CA GLN A 191 8.85 30.96 -21.43
C GLN A 191 10.14 31.76 -21.58
N ARG A 192 11.15 31.51 -20.73
CA ARG A 192 12.46 32.17 -20.84
C ARG A 192 13.19 31.79 -22.12
N LEU A 193 13.18 30.52 -22.51
CA LEU A 193 13.80 30.04 -23.75
C LEU A 193 13.16 30.69 -24.98
N LEU A 194 11.82 30.76 -25.03
CA LEU A 194 11.10 31.44 -26.12
C LEU A 194 11.50 32.90 -26.24
N ARG A 195 11.59 33.63 -25.12
CA ARG A 195 12.06 35.03 -25.13
C ARG A 195 13.49 35.18 -25.67
N LEU A 196 14.41 34.31 -25.23
CA LEU A 196 15.80 34.32 -25.70
C LEU A 196 15.90 33.99 -27.20
N GLU A 197 15.07 33.07 -27.69
CA GLU A 197 14.98 32.71 -29.11
C GLU A 197 14.46 33.90 -29.94
N GLU A 198 13.41 34.59 -29.46
CA GLU A 198 12.89 35.81 -30.08
C GLU A 198 13.94 36.94 -30.14
N GLU A 199 14.67 37.18 -29.04
CA GLU A 199 15.76 38.16 -28.97
C GLU A 199 16.92 37.82 -29.94
N LEU A 200 17.32 36.55 -29.99
CA LEU A 200 18.36 36.09 -30.90
C LEU A 200 17.93 36.25 -32.36
N HIS A 201 16.69 35.89 -32.67
CA HIS A 201 16.13 36.03 -34.01
C HIS A 201 16.08 37.50 -34.45
N ALA A 202 15.71 38.41 -33.55
CA ALA A 202 15.74 39.86 -33.80
C ALA A 202 17.16 40.35 -34.10
N ARG A 203 18.15 39.95 -33.30
CA ARG A 203 19.57 40.32 -33.51
C ARG A 203 20.15 39.78 -34.81
N MET A 204 19.81 38.54 -35.18
CA MET A 204 20.22 37.95 -36.45
C MET A 204 19.63 38.71 -37.64
N ASN A 205 18.34 39.06 -37.56
CA ASN A 205 17.68 39.84 -38.60
C ASN A 205 18.28 41.24 -38.74
N GLU A 206 18.59 41.89 -37.62
CA GLU A 206 19.31 43.17 -37.62
C GLU A 206 20.69 43.02 -38.29
N GLY A 207 21.45 41.98 -37.96
CA GLY A 207 22.75 41.67 -38.57
C GLY A 207 22.64 41.44 -40.08
N ARG A 208 21.63 40.67 -40.53
CA ARG A 208 21.35 40.46 -41.96
C ARG A 208 21.06 41.76 -42.68
N LEU A 209 20.20 42.61 -42.11
CA LEU A 209 19.85 43.91 -42.69
C LEU A 209 21.07 44.84 -42.79
N LYS A 210 21.93 44.86 -41.76
CA LYS A 210 23.20 45.62 -41.78
C LYS A 210 24.16 45.12 -42.86
N HIS A 211 24.30 43.80 -43.03
CA HIS A 211 25.16 43.24 -44.07
C HIS A 211 24.62 43.53 -45.48
N GLU A 212 23.30 43.47 -45.67
CA GLU A 212 22.66 43.85 -46.93
C GLU A 212 22.82 45.34 -47.26
N SER A 213 22.76 46.23 -46.26
CA SER A 213 23.00 47.66 -46.49
C SER A 213 24.46 47.94 -46.81
N LEU A 214 25.41 47.32 -46.12
CA LEU A 214 26.85 47.45 -46.38
C LEU A 214 27.24 46.93 -47.77
N ASN A 215 26.76 45.76 -48.18
CA ASN A 215 27.02 45.23 -49.53
C ASN A 215 26.46 46.11 -50.65
N LYS A 216 25.35 46.82 -50.41
CA LYS A 216 24.79 47.80 -51.37
C LYS A 216 25.64 49.07 -51.45
N VAL A 217 26.37 49.42 -50.40
CA VAL A 217 27.30 50.56 -50.35
C VAL A 217 28.64 50.18 -50.99
N GLU A 218 29.21 49.02 -50.65
CA GLU A 218 30.46 48.53 -51.27
C GLU A 218 30.31 48.20 -52.76
N GLY A 219 29.15 47.66 -53.17
CA GLY A 219 28.83 47.47 -54.59
C GLY A 219 28.69 48.77 -55.40
N ARG A 220 28.64 49.93 -54.73
CA ARG A 220 28.71 51.26 -55.35
C ARG A 220 30.11 51.87 -55.34
N GLU A 221 31.05 51.36 -54.53
CA GLU A 221 32.38 51.98 -54.34
C GLU A 221 33.60 51.15 -54.78
N GLY A 222 33.47 49.88 -55.19
CA GLY A 222 34.55 49.26 -55.97
C GLY A 222 34.70 47.75 -55.81
N GLY A 223 35.02 47.10 -56.93
CA GLY A 223 35.40 45.69 -56.93
C GLY A 223 36.71 45.45 -56.16
N ARG A 224 36.65 44.58 -55.15
CA ARG A 224 37.81 43.77 -54.70
C ARG A 224 37.37 42.51 -53.96
N GLU A 225 38.23 41.52 -54.08
CA GLU A 225 38.10 40.08 -53.80
C GLU A 225 37.54 39.69 -52.43
N ARG A 226 36.68 38.64 -52.44
CA ARG A 226 36.20 37.93 -51.24
C ARG A 226 37.23 36.89 -50.78
N LYS A 227 37.61 36.94 -49.50
CA LYS A 227 38.16 35.78 -48.76
C LYS A 227 37.09 35.29 -47.78
N THR A 228 36.68 34.03 -47.94
CA THR A 228 35.77 33.31 -47.03
C THR A 228 36.60 32.52 -46.03
N GLU A 229 36.57 32.91 -44.75
CA GLU A 229 37.06 32.09 -43.63
C GLU A 229 35.86 31.38 -42.97
N GLY A 230 36.01 30.05 -42.79
CA GLY A 230 34.95 29.16 -42.31
C GLY A 230 34.75 29.20 -40.79
N MET A 231 33.51 29.00 -40.37
CA MET A 231 33.11 28.81 -38.97
C MET A 231 32.86 27.32 -38.69
N PRO A 232 33.40 26.71 -37.62
CA PRO A 232 33.17 25.31 -37.31
C PRO A 232 31.90 25.11 -36.46
N MET A 233 31.08 24.12 -36.87
CA MET A 233 29.97 23.58 -36.06
C MET A 233 30.51 22.66 -34.95
N LEU A 234 30.02 22.84 -33.73
CA LEU A 234 30.22 21.91 -32.62
C LEU A 234 28.98 21.02 -32.45
N PHE A 235 29.16 19.71 -32.69
CA PHE A 235 28.28 18.64 -32.22
C PHE A 235 28.74 18.20 -30.83
N CYS A 236 27.79 17.88 -29.93
CA CYS A 236 28.11 17.18 -28.68
C CYS A 236 27.17 15.98 -28.49
N THR A 237 27.78 14.84 -28.18
CA THR A 237 27.24 13.47 -28.13
C THR A 237 26.77 13.06 -26.73
N SER A 238 25.79 12.15 -26.68
CA SER A 238 25.20 11.54 -25.47
C SER A 238 26.10 10.49 -24.78
N LEU A 239 25.85 10.25 -23.48
CA LEU A 239 26.50 9.21 -22.66
C LEU A 239 25.44 8.41 -21.86
N SER A 240 25.63 7.11 -21.75
CA SER A 240 24.72 6.12 -21.11
C SER A 240 25.42 5.35 -19.97
N ILE A 241 24.68 4.99 -18.90
CA ILE A 241 25.09 4.10 -17.78
C ILE A 241 23.81 3.40 -17.26
N SER A 242 23.56 2.08 -17.37
CA SER A 242 24.10 0.84 -16.75
C SER A 242 23.64 0.50 -15.30
N THR A 243 23.09 -0.71 -15.18
CA THR A 243 22.25 -1.34 -14.12
C THR A 243 23.02 -2.00 -12.96
N VAL A 244 22.40 -2.19 -11.77
CA VAL A 244 22.86 -3.14 -10.71
C VAL A 244 21.68 -3.87 -10.00
N LYS A 245 21.95 -5.11 -9.52
CA LYS A 245 21.06 -6.22 -9.08
C LYS A 245 21.02 -6.48 -7.54
N TYR A 246 19.83 -6.87 -7.04
CA TYR A 246 19.38 -7.95 -6.10
C TYR A 246 19.87 -8.26 -4.64
N LEU A 247 18.83 -8.49 -3.76
CA LEU A 247 18.56 -9.49 -2.66
C LEU A 247 19.36 -9.44 -1.32
N PRO A 248 18.92 -10.02 -0.14
CA PRO A 248 17.96 -11.13 0.09
C PRO A 248 16.97 -11.05 1.32
N HIS A 249 16.16 -12.12 1.47
CA HIS A 249 15.11 -12.44 2.48
C HIS A 249 15.58 -12.95 3.87
N SER A 250 14.67 -12.89 4.87
CA SER A 250 14.45 -13.93 5.90
C SER A 250 13.09 -13.77 6.66
N GLY A 251 12.43 -14.90 7.01
CA GLY A 251 11.04 -15.07 7.56
C GLY A 251 10.79 -14.69 9.04
N THR A 252 9.68 -14.99 9.74
CA THR A 252 8.66 -16.07 9.69
C THR A 252 7.32 -15.66 10.37
N PHE A 253 6.23 -16.33 9.97
CA PHE A 253 4.92 -16.61 10.63
C PHE A 253 3.96 -15.48 11.01
N CYS A 254 4.46 -14.28 11.27
CA CYS A 254 3.74 -13.05 10.95
C CYS A 254 3.92 -12.68 9.46
N THR A 255 4.50 -13.59 8.69
CA THR A 255 4.95 -13.38 7.32
C THR A 255 3.82 -12.98 6.41
N GLY A 256 2.64 -13.61 6.46
CA GLY A 256 1.59 -13.27 5.51
C GLY A 256 1.19 -11.80 5.53
N PHE A 257 0.71 -11.28 6.66
CA PHE A 257 0.24 -9.89 6.74
C PHE A 257 1.40 -8.88 6.77
N TYR A 258 2.51 -9.19 7.46
CA TYR A 258 3.67 -8.31 7.45
C TYR A 258 4.39 -8.28 6.11
N GLU A 259 4.48 -9.39 5.37
CA GLU A 259 4.94 -9.39 3.98
C GLU A 259 3.99 -8.60 3.12
N LEU A 260 2.68 -8.57 3.39
CA LEU A 260 1.75 -7.76 2.61
C LEU A 260 1.98 -6.26 2.87
N VAL A 261 2.01 -5.81 4.14
CA VAL A 261 2.27 -4.41 4.49
C VAL A 261 3.70 -3.99 4.11
N SER A 262 4.69 -4.89 4.25
CA SER A 262 6.09 -4.65 3.89
C SER A 262 6.29 -4.64 2.37
N CYS A 263 5.77 -5.61 1.63
CA CYS A 263 5.81 -5.61 0.16
C CYS A 263 5.08 -4.39 -0.41
N PHE A 264 3.96 -3.99 0.18
CA PHE A 264 3.23 -2.80 -0.26
C PHE A 264 4.01 -1.51 -0.03
N ASN A 265 4.66 -1.36 1.13
CA ASN A 265 5.53 -0.21 1.41
C ASN A 265 6.79 -0.22 0.54
N ILE A 266 7.45 -1.37 0.37
CA ILE A 266 8.66 -1.50 -0.46
C ILE A 266 8.33 -1.26 -1.93
N VAL A 267 7.24 -1.83 -2.45
CA VAL A 267 6.81 -1.63 -3.84
C VAL A 267 6.45 -0.18 -4.10
N CYS A 268 5.69 0.47 -3.21
CA CYS A 268 5.38 1.89 -3.35
C CYS A 268 6.64 2.74 -3.28
N PHE A 269 7.51 2.49 -2.30
CA PHE A 269 8.74 3.26 -2.12
C PHE A 269 9.69 3.08 -3.31
N MET A 270 9.87 1.85 -3.81
CA MET A 270 10.71 1.57 -4.99
C MET A 270 10.12 2.17 -6.26
N SER A 271 8.79 2.16 -6.42
CA SER A 271 8.13 2.77 -7.59
C SER A 271 8.26 4.29 -7.55
N ILE A 272 8.04 4.91 -6.39
CA ILE A 272 8.24 6.35 -6.17
C ILE A 272 9.70 6.72 -6.40
N LEU A 273 10.66 5.97 -5.84
CA LEU A 273 12.09 6.23 -5.99
C LEU A 273 12.52 6.08 -7.46
N SER A 274 12.01 5.07 -8.18
CA SER A 274 12.29 4.87 -9.60
C SER A 274 11.74 6.02 -10.45
N ILE A 275 10.52 6.48 -10.14
CA ILE A 275 9.89 7.63 -10.82
C ILE A 275 10.69 8.91 -10.54
N VAL A 276 11.08 9.15 -9.28
CA VAL A 276 11.89 10.31 -8.90
C VAL A 276 13.26 10.28 -9.60
N LEU A 277 13.92 9.13 -9.65
CA LEU A 277 15.20 8.96 -10.35
C LEU A 277 15.06 9.20 -11.86
N LEU A 278 14.01 8.67 -12.50
CA LEU A 278 13.70 8.91 -13.91
C LEU A 278 13.51 10.41 -14.19
N ILE A 279 12.85 11.13 -13.27
CA ILE A 279 12.60 12.57 -13.43
C ILE A 279 13.88 13.38 -13.24
N ILE A 280 14.72 13.01 -12.27
CA ILE A 280 16.04 13.64 -12.07
C ILE A 280 16.89 13.49 -13.34
N GLU A 281 16.90 12.30 -13.95
CA GLU A 281 17.60 12.06 -15.22
C GLU A 281 17.03 12.88 -16.39
N VAL A 282 15.71 13.07 -16.46
CA VAL A 282 15.06 13.82 -17.55
C VAL A 282 15.11 15.34 -17.37
N LEU A 283 15.19 15.85 -16.13
CA LEU A 283 15.25 17.29 -15.85
C LEU A 283 16.68 17.85 -15.74
N LEU A 284 17.70 17.01 -15.53
CA LEU A 284 19.10 17.43 -15.40
C LEU A 284 19.97 17.17 -16.65
N VAL A 285 19.42 16.58 -17.71
CA VAL A 285 20.05 16.42 -19.03
C VAL A 285 19.44 17.41 -20.02
#